data_AF-A0A1I2JTP3-F1
#
_entry.id   AF-A0A1I2JTP3-F1
#
_cell.length_a   1.000
_cell.length_b   1.000
_cell.length_c   1.000
_cell.angle_alpha   90.00
_cell.angle_beta   90.00
_cell.angle_gamma   90.00
#
_symmetry.space_group_name_H-M   'P 1'
#
loop_
_entity.id
_entity.type
_entity.pdbx_description
1 polymer ?
#
loop_
_entity_poly.entity_id
_entity_poly.type
_entity_poly.pdbx_seq_one_letter_code
_entity_poly.pdbx_strand_id
1 'polypeptide(L)'
;MNIWQHCLLSQRKFGGQPQDYEEVHTFMDSSKLFFYHFKHRALLHHLFGVELAIRLLGNFMVNAEGKTVLVRDVAVEHCREDLDGKIPTLFDWFKDSEHLLKDMQVPEIQEETLQEFVYMPYLRSGLKASLLITCSDFGVHLVRVFLGTEKAMLWASLLKGNIQVKNLLPTLQLKEKWQYSPQKEELKWLERQERTMYRNNLTFSNE
;
A
#
# COMPACT_ATOMS: atom_id res chain seq x y z
N MET A 1 9.52 5.88 3.07
CA MET A 1 9.17 6.88 4.10
C MET A 1 8.40 6.17 5.23
N ASN A 2 8.24 6.76 6.41
CA ASN A 2 7.39 6.19 7.48
C ASN A 2 6.00 6.86 7.51
N ILE A 3 5.05 6.26 8.23
CA ILE A 3 3.65 6.74 8.29
C ILE A 3 3.59 8.20 8.76
N TRP A 4 4.31 8.56 9.82
CA TRP A 4 4.32 9.92 10.34
C TRP A 4 4.83 10.95 9.33
N GLN A 5 5.88 10.62 8.58
CA GLN A 5 6.40 11.48 7.52
C GLN A 5 5.37 11.68 6.40
N HIS A 6 4.63 10.64 6.01
CA HIS A 6 3.51 10.78 5.07
C HIS A 6 2.41 11.69 5.64
N CYS A 7 2.05 11.53 6.91
CA CYS A 7 1.08 12.39 7.59
C CYS A 7 1.48 13.87 7.56
N LEU A 8 2.76 14.20 7.78
CA LEU A 8 3.27 15.57 7.69
C LEU A 8 3.17 16.13 6.26
N LEU A 9 3.43 15.30 5.24
CA LEU A 9 3.27 15.71 3.85
C LEU A 9 1.81 15.92 3.46
N SER A 10 0.91 15.04 3.92
CA SER A 10 -0.53 15.19 3.73
C SER A 10 -1.06 16.44 4.43
N GLN A 11 -0.61 16.74 5.65
CA GLN A 11 -0.92 18.01 6.32
C GLN A 11 -0.49 19.19 5.45
N ARG A 12 0.73 19.17 4.91
CA ARG A 12 1.24 20.25 4.04
C ARG A 12 0.38 20.43 2.77
N LYS A 13 -0.13 19.34 2.20
CA LYS A 13 -0.87 19.34 0.93
C LYS A 13 -2.35 19.63 1.11
N PHE A 14 -2.95 19.14 2.18
CA PHE A 14 -4.39 19.11 2.38
C PHE A 14 -4.87 19.99 3.54
N GLY A 15 -3.99 20.46 4.44
CA GLY A 15 -4.31 21.23 5.65
C GLY A 15 -4.54 20.31 6.86
N GLY A 16 -5.10 20.84 7.95
CA GLY A 16 -5.47 20.06 9.12
C GLY A 16 -4.28 19.66 10.01
N GLN A 17 -4.41 18.51 10.67
CA GLN A 17 -3.38 17.90 11.51
C GLN A 17 -2.82 16.64 10.84
N PRO A 18 -1.55 16.25 11.09
CA PRO A 18 -0.98 15.03 10.52
C PRO A 18 -1.82 13.77 10.83
N GLN A 19 -2.36 13.69 12.05
CA GLN A 19 -3.17 12.57 12.52
C GLN A 19 -4.45 12.36 11.69
N ASP A 20 -4.97 13.43 11.06
CA ASP A 20 -6.16 13.34 10.21
C ASP A 20 -5.95 12.31 9.07
N TYR A 21 -4.71 12.07 8.64
CA TYR A 21 -4.38 11.23 7.48
C TYR A 21 -3.77 9.88 7.84
N GLU A 22 -3.65 9.56 9.13
CA GLU A 22 -2.94 8.37 9.62
C GLU A 22 -3.55 7.07 9.11
N GLU A 23 -4.88 6.94 9.12
CA GLU A 23 -5.56 5.70 8.72
C GLU A 23 -5.27 5.33 7.26
N VAL A 24 -5.26 6.32 6.37
CA VAL A 24 -4.95 6.12 4.94
C VAL A 24 -3.52 5.60 4.78
N HIS A 25 -2.54 6.27 5.41
CA HIS A 25 -1.14 5.90 5.30
C HIS A 25 -0.84 4.56 5.98
N THR A 26 -1.49 4.27 7.10
CA THR A 26 -1.40 2.99 7.80
C THR A 26 -1.90 1.84 6.93
N PHE A 27 -3.02 2.02 6.24
CA PHE A 27 -3.51 1.01 5.31
C PHE A 27 -2.55 0.81 4.13
N MET A 28 -2.11 1.89 3.48
CA MET A 28 -1.20 1.81 2.33
C MET A 28 0.14 1.14 2.68
N ASP A 29 0.64 1.33 3.90
CA ASP A 29 1.86 0.72 4.41
C ASP A 29 1.65 -0.63 5.13
N SER A 30 0.42 -1.13 5.24
CA SER A 30 0.11 -2.35 6.01
C SER A 30 0.90 -3.59 5.54
N SER A 31 1.29 -3.62 4.26
CA SER A 31 2.12 -4.69 3.70
C SER A 31 3.54 -4.77 4.29
N LYS A 32 4.03 -3.70 4.94
CA LYS A 32 5.30 -3.71 5.69
C LYS A 32 5.32 -4.74 6.82
N LEU A 33 4.15 -5.08 7.38
CA LEU A 33 4.02 -6.12 8.42
C LEU A 33 4.26 -7.54 7.89
N PHE A 34 4.20 -7.74 6.57
CA PHE A 34 4.46 -9.01 5.91
C PHE A 34 5.85 -9.06 5.27
N PHE A 35 6.35 -7.92 4.81
CA PHE A 35 7.68 -7.81 4.23
C PHE A 35 8.26 -6.40 4.42
N TYR A 36 9.12 -6.22 5.43
CA TYR A 36 9.74 -4.92 5.75
C TYR A 36 10.92 -4.60 4.83
N HIS A 37 10.62 -4.34 3.55
CA HIS A 37 11.60 -3.97 2.52
C HIS A 37 10.86 -3.27 1.37
N PHE A 38 11.47 -2.30 0.68
CA PHE A 38 10.79 -1.41 -0.29
C PHE A 38 9.99 -2.11 -1.41
N LYS A 39 10.28 -3.38 -1.72
CA LYS A 39 9.45 -4.18 -2.64
C LYS A 39 8.03 -4.47 -2.13
N HIS A 40 7.74 -4.27 -0.83
CA HIS A 40 6.36 -4.32 -0.29
C HIS A 40 5.41 -3.37 -1.03
N ARG A 41 5.96 -2.30 -1.60
CA ARG A 41 5.23 -1.31 -2.41
C ARG A 41 4.51 -1.94 -3.60
N ALA A 42 4.99 -3.08 -4.11
CA ALA A 42 4.30 -3.82 -5.16
C ALA A 42 2.94 -4.38 -4.74
N LEU A 43 2.62 -4.41 -3.44
CA LEU A 43 1.38 -4.96 -2.91
C LEU A 43 0.24 -3.94 -2.81
N LEU A 44 0.54 -2.66 -2.54
CA LEU A 44 -0.48 -1.61 -2.35
C LEU A 44 -0.14 -0.26 -3.01
N HIS A 45 1.10 0.03 -3.38
CA HIS A 45 1.49 1.33 -3.96
C HIS A 45 1.22 1.36 -5.46
N HIS A 46 -0.06 1.27 -5.83
CA HIS A 46 -0.59 1.32 -7.18
C HIS A 46 -2.09 1.62 -7.15
N LEU A 47 -2.70 1.93 -8.30
CA LEU A 47 -4.12 2.29 -8.40
C LEU A 47 -5.09 1.26 -7.83
N PHE A 48 -4.75 -0.04 -7.85
CA PHE A 48 -5.59 -1.06 -7.19
C PHE A 48 -5.53 -0.94 -5.64
N GLY A 49 -4.40 -0.59 -5.04
CA GLY A 49 -4.32 -0.38 -3.59
C GLY A 49 -5.01 0.92 -3.18
N VAL A 50 -4.95 1.95 -4.03
CA VAL A 50 -5.76 3.17 -3.88
C VAL A 50 -7.27 2.84 -3.89
N GLU A 51 -7.72 1.97 -4.80
CA GLU A 51 -9.11 1.50 -4.78
C GLU A 51 -9.45 0.76 -3.46
N LEU A 52 -8.57 -0.14 -3.00
CA LEU A 52 -8.79 -0.84 -1.73
C LEU A 52 -8.87 0.14 -0.55
N ALA A 53 -8.07 1.22 -0.55
CA ALA A 53 -8.15 2.25 0.48
C ALA A 53 -9.51 2.95 0.47
N ILE A 54 -10.04 3.29 -0.72
CA ILE A 54 -11.37 3.90 -0.88
C ILE A 54 -12.47 2.93 -0.41
N ARG A 55 -12.36 1.63 -0.75
CA ARG A 55 -13.32 0.62 -0.32
C ARG A 55 -13.34 0.46 1.20
N LEU A 56 -12.19 0.60 1.85
CA LEU A 56 -12.06 0.44 3.30
C LEU A 56 -12.50 1.69 4.08
N LEU A 57 -12.08 2.87 3.64
CA LEU A 57 -12.22 4.12 4.40
C LEU A 57 -13.32 5.05 3.86
N GLY A 58 -13.92 4.70 2.72
CA GLY A 58 -14.89 5.54 2.01
C GLY A 58 -14.24 6.54 1.04
N ASN A 59 -15.07 7.35 0.41
CA ASN A 59 -14.62 8.31 -0.62
C ASN A 59 -14.02 9.59 -0.01
N PHE A 60 -14.58 10.05 1.10
CA PHE A 60 -14.33 11.36 1.68
C PHE A 60 -13.93 11.21 3.14
N MET A 61 -13.08 12.11 3.59
CA MET A 61 -12.77 12.35 4.99
C MET A 61 -12.86 13.85 5.28
N VAL A 62 -13.11 14.20 6.55
CA VAL A 62 -13.12 15.60 6.99
C VAL A 62 -11.97 15.78 7.97
N ASN A 63 -11.06 16.71 7.68
CA ASN A 63 -9.91 16.98 8.53
C ASN A 63 -10.27 17.93 9.70
N ALA A 64 -9.33 18.18 10.62
CA ALA A 64 -9.55 19.01 11.79
C ALA A 64 -9.89 20.48 11.49
N GLU A 65 -9.64 20.96 10.26
CA GLU A 65 -10.03 22.30 9.79
C GLU A 65 -11.44 22.32 9.15
N GLY A 66 -12.16 21.19 9.17
CA GLY A 66 -13.48 21.06 8.55
C GLY A 66 -13.43 20.93 7.02
N LYS A 67 -12.26 20.71 6.43
CA LYS A 67 -12.10 20.55 4.98
C LYS A 67 -12.39 19.11 4.57
N THR A 68 -13.23 18.95 3.55
CA THR A 68 -13.44 17.66 2.90
C THR A 68 -12.26 17.31 1.99
N VAL A 69 -11.66 16.15 2.21
CA VAL A 69 -10.53 15.61 1.45
C VAL A 69 -10.92 14.24 0.89
N LEU A 70 -10.44 13.88 -0.30
CA LEU A 70 -10.66 12.56 -0.89
C LEU A 70 -9.62 11.57 -0.36
N VAL A 71 -10.07 10.42 0.15
CA VAL A 71 -9.19 9.30 0.53
C VAL A 71 -8.31 8.88 -0.65
N ARG A 72 -8.89 8.89 -1.86
CA ARG A 72 -8.17 8.65 -3.12
C ARG A 72 -6.95 9.53 -3.27
N ASP A 73 -7.10 10.83 -3.03
CA ASP A 73 -6.05 11.81 -3.32
C ASP A 73 -4.91 11.69 -2.29
N VAL A 74 -5.23 11.41 -1.03
CA VAL A 74 -4.24 11.09 0.01
C VAL A 74 -3.47 9.80 -0.32
N ALA A 75 -4.17 8.73 -0.71
CA ALA A 75 -3.54 7.46 -1.09
C ALA A 75 -2.69 7.58 -2.38
N VAL A 76 -3.10 8.42 -3.33
CA VAL A 76 -2.32 8.75 -4.53
C VAL A 76 -1.04 9.51 -4.17
N GLU A 77 -1.11 10.49 -3.29
CA GLU A 77 0.09 11.21 -2.83
C GLU A 77 1.04 10.29 -2.08
N HIS A 78 0.54 9.38 -1.25
CA HIS A 78 1.37 8.34 -0.61
C HIS A 78 2.16 7.52 -1.65
N CYS A 79 1.51 7.09 -2.75
CA CYS A 79 2.19 6.40 -3.83
C CYS A 79 3.26 7.28 -4.48
N ARG A 80 2.91 8.54 -4.83
CA ARG A 80 3.83 9.47 -5.49
C ARG A 80 5.08 9.72 -4.64
N GLU A 81 4.90 9.95 -3.35
CA GLU A 81 5.96 10.22 -2.39
C GLU A 81 6.95 9.07 -2.30
N ASP A 82 6.47 7.82 -2.35
CA ASP A 82 7.31 6.64 -2.19
C ASP A 82 7.88 6.09 -3.51
N LEU A 83 7.38 6.57 -4.66
CA LEU A 83 7.67 6.07 -6.02
C LEU A 83 8.15 7.15 -7.01
N ASP A 84 8.99 8.09 -6.56
CA ASP A 84 9.55 9.17 -7.39
C ASP A 84 8.50 9.91 -8.28
N GLY A 85 7.28 10.07 -7.76
CA GLY A 85 6.15 10.75 -8.42
C GLY A 85 5.31 9.91 -9.37
N LYS A 86 5.60 8.63 -9.51
CA LYS A 86 4.79 7.72 -10.31
C LYS A 86 3.55 7.26 -9.52
N ILE A 87 2.44 7.14 -10.23
CA ILE A 87 1.22 6.46 -9.78
C ILE A 87 1.05 5.23 -10.67
N PRO A 88 1.60 4.06 -10.30
CA PRO A 88 1.60 2.90 -11.17
C PRO A 88 0.25 2.17 -11.18
N THR A 89 -0.02 1.49 -12.28
CA THR A 89 -1.03 0.43 -12.37
C THR A 89 -0.44 -0.91 -11.90
N LEU A 90 -1.28 -1.94 -11.77
CA LEU A 90 -0.79 -3.31 -11.59
C LEU A 90 0.05 -3.76 -12.79
N PHE A 91 -0.30 -3.35 -14.00
CA PHE A 91 0.48 -3.66 -15.21
C PHE A 91 1.90 -3.08 -15.12
N ASP A 92 2.05 -1.82 -14.70
CA ASP A 92 3.36 -1.18 -14.52
C ASP A 92 4.27 -1.95 -13.55
N TRP A 93 3.70 -2.55 -12.50
CA TRP A 93 4.46 -3.35 -11.53
C TRP A 93 4.84 -4.75 -12.04
N PHE A 94 3.91 -5.43 -12.73
CA PHE A 94 4.00 -6.89 -12.91
C PHE A 94 4.22 -7.35 -14.36
N LYS A 95 4.23 -6.45 -15.36
CA LYS A 95 4.39 -6.81 -16.78
C LYS A 95 5.62 -7.66 -17.10
N ASP A 96 6.66 -7.58 -16.26
CA ASP A 96 7.94 -8.28 -16.41
C ASP A 96 8.13 -9.42 -15.38
N SER A 97 7.04 -9.89 -14.75
CA SER A 97 7.10 -10.75 -13.56
C SER A 97 6.36 -12.08 -13.69
N GLU A 98 6.21 -12.60 -14.90
CA GLU A 98 5.49 -13.86 -15.19
C GLU A 98 6.01 -15.06 -14.38
N HIS A 99 7.30 -15.03 -13.99
CA HIS A 99 7.93 -16.09 -13.20
C HIS A 99 7.40 -16.22 -11.77
N LEU A 100 6.87 -15.15 -11.16
CA LEU A 100 6.52 -15.12 -9.74
C LEU A 100 5.51 -16.18 -9.33
N LEU A 101 4.57 -16.50 -10.22
CA LEU A 101 3.46 -17.43 -9.97
C LEU A 101 3.30 -18.42 -11.12
N LYS A 102 4.38 -18.72 -11.85
CA LYS A 102 4.33 -19.58 -13.05
C LYS A 102 3.68 -20.93 -12.74
N ASP A 103 4.08 -21.55 -11.63
CA ASP A 103 3.62 -22.88 -11.21
C ASP A 103 2.37 -22.83 -10.31
N MET A 104 1.92 -21.63 -9.93
CA MET A 104 0.74 -21.49 -9.06
C MET A 104 -0.52 -21.84 -9.83
N GLN A 105 -1.36 -22.70 -9.25
CA GLN A 105 -2.73 -22.87 -9.68
C GLN A 105 -3.64 -22.22 -8.64
N VAL A 106 -4.48 -21.28 -9.06
CA VAL A 106 -5.53 -20.74 -8.19
C VAL A 106 -6.51 -21.89 -7.96
N PRO A 107 -6.76 -22.29 -6.70
CA PRO A 107 -7.73 -23.35 -6.42
C PRO A 107 -9.14 -22.91 -6.85
N GLU A 108 -10.02 -23.86 -7.08
CA GLU A 108 -11.44 -23.56 -7.33
C GLU A 108 -12.06 -22.90 -6.08
N ILE A 109 -12.78 -21.80 -6.29
CA ILE A 109 -13.42 -21.03 -5.22
C ILE A 109 -14.92 -21.01 -5.49
N GLN A 110 -15.71 -21.67 -4.66
CA GLN A 110 -17.18 -21.72 -4.80
C GLN A 110 -17.86 -20.47 -4.22
N GLU A 111 -17.26 -19.86 -3.19
CA GLU A 111 -17.76 -18.63 -2.58
C GLU A 111 -17.57 -17.44 -3.53
N GLU A 112 -18.67 -16.96 -4.12
CA GLU A 112 -18.66 -15.94 -5.19
C GLU A 112 -17.92 -14.65 -4.79
N THR A 113 -18.25 -14.08 -3.63
CA THR A 113 -17.61 -12.85 -3.14
C THR A 113 -16.11 -13.01 -2.86
N LEU A 114 -15.69 -14.20 -2.41
CA LEU A 114 -14.28 -14.51 -2.22
C LEU A 114 -13.58 -14.67 -3.58
N GLN A 115 -14.23 -15.38 -4.51
CA GLN A 115 -13.72 -15.56 -5.86
C GLN A 115 -13.51 -14.20 -6.54
N GLU A 116 -14.53 -13.33 -6.52
CA GLU A 116 -14.44 -11.99 -7.08
C GLU A 116 -13.24 -11.23 -6.52
N PHE A 117 -13.12 -11.16 -5.18
CA PHE A 117 -12.03 -10.46 -4.50
C PHE A 117 -10.65 -11.02 -4.87
N VAL A 118 -10.51 -12.35 -4.89
CA VAL A 118 -9.24 -13.01 -5.23
C VAL A 118 -8.81 -12.69 -6.65
N TYR A 119 -9.74 -12.68 -7.62
CA TYR A 119 -9.43 -12.44 -9.02
C TYR A 119 -9.32 -10.95 -9.41
N MET A 120 -9.71 -10.01 -8.55
CA MET A 120 -9.66 -8.58 -8.85
C MET A 120 -8.31 -8.09 -9.42
N PRO A 121 -7.13 -8.43 -8.86
CA PRO A 121 -5.85 -7.97 -9.40
C PRO A 121 -5.62 -8.44 -10.84
N TYR A 122 -5.99 -9.69 -11.12
CA TYR A 122 -5.88 -10.28 -12.45
C TYR A 122 -6.83 -9.59 -13.43
N LEU A 123 -8.10 -9.44 -13.06
CA LEU A 123 -9.11 -8.81 -13.91
C LEU A 123 -8.75 -7.35 -14.27
N ARG A 124 -7.98 -6.65 -13.42
CA ARG A 124 -7.50 -5.29 -13.67
C ARG A 124 -6.23 -5.19 -14.50
N SER A 125 -5.43 -6.26 -14.58
CA SER A 125 -4.10 -6.21 -15.20
C SER A 125 -3.92 -7.15 -16.38
N GLY A 126 -4.71 -8.22 -16.46
CA GLY A 126 -4.48 -9.37 -17.34
C GLY A 126 -3.26 -10.21 -16.95
N LEU A 127 -2.58 -9.90 -15.84
CA LEU A 127 -1.31 -10.52 -15.47
C LEU A 127 -1.49 -11.47 -14.29
N LYS A 128 -1.18 -12.75 -14.50
CA LYS A 128 -1.21 -13.79 -13.44
C LYS A 128 -0.35 -13.40 -12.24
N ALA A 129 0.79 -12.75 -12.47
CA ALA A 129 1.70 -12.31 -11.41
C ALA A 129 1.06 -11.33 -10.41
N SER A 130 0.05 -10.54 -10.82
CA SER A 130 -0.68 -9.64 -9.91
C SER A 130 -1.50 -10.38 -8.84
N LEU A 131 -1.84 -11.65 -9.08
CA LEU A 131 -2.51 -12.49 -8.09
C LEU A 131 -1.65 -12.74 -6.86
N LEU A 132 -0.36 -12.41 -6.86
CA LEU A 132 0.48 -12.47 -5.66
C LEU A 132 -0.13 -11.66 -4.51
N ILE A 133 -0.85 -10.58 -4.83
CA ILE A 133 -1.50 -9.70 -3.85
C ILE A 133 -2.59 -10.45 -3.08
N THR A 134 -3.37 -11.29 -3.75
CA THR A 134 -4.53 -11.99 -3.17
C THR A 134 -4.27 -13.46 -2.89
N CYS A 135 -3.33 -14.10 -3.58
CA CYS A 135 -2.93 -15.51 -3.44
C CYS A 135 -1.65 -15.64 -2.61
N SER A 136 -1.61 -14.98 -1.46
CA SER A 136 -0.51 -15.04 -0.49
C SER A 136 -1.03 -14.88 0.93
N ASP A 137 -0.15 -15.00 1.94
CA ASP A 137 -0.44 -14.64 3.32
C ASP A 137 -0.95 -13.20 3.49
N PHE A 138 -0.41 -12.25 2.70
CA PHE A 138 -0.96 -10.89 2.63
C PHE A 138 -2.37 -10.87 2.05
N GLY A 139 -2.63 -11.67 1.03
CA GLY A 139 -3.96 -11.83 0.44
C GLY A 139 -5.00 -12.38 1.41
N VAL A 140 -4.63 -13.37 2.23
CA VAL A 140 -5.49 -13.87 3.33
C VAL A 140 -5.83 -12.75 4.31
N HIS A 141 -4.86 -11.90 4.65
CA HIS A 141 -5.10 -10.73 5.49
C HIS A 141 -6.06 -9.74 4.83
N LEU A 142 -5.90 -9.45 3.54
CA LEU A 142 -6.82 -8.59 2.81
C LEU A 142 -8.25 -9.18 2.79
N VAL A 143 -8.40 -10.48 2.53
CA VAL A 143 -9.70 -11.15 2.61
C VAL A 143 -10.32 -10.98 4.00
N ARG A 144 -9.54 -11.09 5.09
CA ARG A 144 -10.05 -10.85 6.44
C ARG A 144 -10.54 -9.42 6.62
N VAL A 145 -9.79 -8.43 6.12
CA VAL A 145 -10.12 -7.00 6.24
C VAL A 145 -11.40 -6.68 5.47
N PHE A 146 -11.57 -7.18 4.25
CA PHE A 146 -12.68 -6.79 3.37
C PHE A 146 -13.89 -7.72 3.44
N LEU A 147 -13.69 -9.01 3.71
CA LEU A 147 -14.73 -10.05 3.61
C LEU A 147 -14.97 -10.82 4.92
N GLY A 148 -14.16 -10.57 5.95
CA GLY A 148 -14.31 -11.17 7.28
C GLY A 148 -13.53 -12.46 7.51
N THR A 149 -13.46 -12.87 8.77
CA THR A 149 -12.61 -13.98 9.25
C THR A 149 -12.98 -15.33 8.64
N GLU A 150 -14.26 -15.63 8.46
CA GLU A 150 -14.71 -16.91 7.91
C GLU A 150 -14.16 -17.14 6.49
N LYS A 151 -14.32 -16.15 5.61
CA LYS A 151 -13.81 -16.21 4.23
C LYS A 151 -12.28 -16.21 4.19
N ALA A 152 -11.62 -15.53 5.13
CA ALA A 152 -10.17 -15.58 5.26
C ALA A 152 -9.66 -16.97 5.64
N MET A 153 -10.35 -17.64 6.58
CA MET A 153 -10.03 -19.02 6.98
C MET A 153 -10.28 -20.00 5.84
N LEU A 154 -11.40 -19.86 5.12
CA LEU A 154 -11.66 -20.63 3.90
C LEU A 154 -10.54 -20.43 2.89
N TRP A 155 -10.19 -19.17 2.58
CA TRP A 155 -9.15 -18.87 1.60
C TRP A 155 -7.79 -19.42 2.00
N ALA A 156 -7.41 -19.28 3.28
CA ALA A 156 -6.19 -19.85 3.82
C ALA A 156 -6.16 -21.39 3.70
N SER A 157 -7.30 -22.06 3.89
CA SER A 157 -7.41 -23.52 3.74
C SER A 157 -7.28 -23.98 2.28
N LEU A 158 -7.74 -23.17 1.32
CA LEU A 158 -7.68 -23.47 -0.11
C LEU A 158 -6.30 -23.19 -0.71
N LEU A 159 -5.58 -22.18 -0.22
CA LEU A 159 -4.20 -21.85 -0.62
C LEU A 159 -3.21 -22.93 -0.16
N LYS A 160 -3.20 -24.06 -0.86
CA LYS A 160 -2.22 -25.13 -0.69
C LYS A 160 -0.84 -24.60 -1.08
N GLY A 161 0.12 -24.59 -0.14
CA GLY A 161 1.54 -24.33 -0.47
C GLY A 161 2.24 -23.19 0.28
N ASN A 162 1.66 -22.66 1.36
CA ASN A 162 2.32 -21.63 2.20
C ASN A 162 2.96 -20.50 1.38
N ILE A 163 2.15 -19.91 0.49
CA ILE A 163 2.59 -18.84 -0.41
C ILE A 163 2.78 -17.57 0.42
N GLN A 164 4.01 -17.32 0.87
CA GLN A 164 4.35 -16.17 1.68
C GLN A 164 4.98 -15.07 0.83
N VAL A 165 4.53 -13.83 0.98
CA VAL A 165 5.11 -12.69 0.26
C VAL A 165 6.61 -12.54 0.53
N LYS A 166 7.07 -12.95 1.73
CA LYS A 166 8.49 -12.94 2.11
C LYS A 166 9.37 -13.83 1.21
N ASN A 167 8.78 -14.86 0.58
CA ASN A 167 9.48 -15.77 -0.33
C ASN A 167 9.39 -15.28 -1.78
N LEU A 168 8.27 -14.62 -2.14
CA LEU A 168 8.00 -14.18 -3.51
C LEU A 168 8.65 -12.82 -3.83
N LEU A 169 8.45 -11.81 -2.99
CA LEU A 169 8.91 -10.45 -3.24
C LEU A 169 10.43 -10.32 -3.42
N PRO A 170 11.31 -11.11 -2.77
CA PRO A 170 12.73 -11.11 -3.09
C PRO A 170 13.02 -11.39 -4.56
N THR A 171 12.22 -12.25 -5.21
CA THR A 171 12.38 -12.65 -6.62
C THR A 171 11.73 -11.69 -7.61
N LEU A 172 10.95 -10.70 -7.15
CA LEU A 172 10.40 -9.64 -8.00
C LEU A 172 11.55 -8.79 -8.57
N GLN A 173 11.63 -8.71 -9.90
CA GLN A 173 12.64 -7.91 -10.58
C GLN A 173 12.13 -6.48 -10.75
N LEU A 174 12.95 -5.51 -10.35
CA LEU A 174 12.64 -4.10 -10.52
C LEU A 174 13.50 -3.54 -11.65
N LYS A 175 12.87 -2.97 -12.67
CA LYS A 175 13.53 -2.49 -13.89
C LYS A 175 13.52 -0.97 -14.03
N GLU A 176 12.61 -0.30 -13.31
CA GLU A 176 12.35 1.13 -13.47
C GLU A 176 12.81 1.90 -12.23
N LYS A 177 13.40 3.09 -12.44
CA LYS A 177 13.94 3.93 -11.35
C LYS A 177 12.90 4.25 -10.26
N TRP A 178 11.65 4.50 -10.65
CA TRP A 178 10.57 4.87 -9.74
C TRP A 178 10.25 3.78 -8.71
N GLN A 179 10.62 2.52 -8.97
CA GLN A 179 10.34 1.39 -8.07
C GLN A 179 11.23 1.40 -6.82
N TYR A 180 12.36 2.11 -6.87
CA TYR A 180 13.39 2.04 -5.83
C TYR A 180 13.29 3.19 -4.83
N SER A 181 13.05 4.40 -5.30
CA SER A 181 13.32 5.60 -4.52
C SER A 181 12.09 6.48 -4.32
N PRO A 182 11.93 7.06 -3.12
CA PRO A 182 10.93 8.10 -2.88
C PRO A 182 11.30 9.41 -3.60
N GLN A 183 10.36 10.34 -3.66
CA GLN A 183 10.57 11.69 -4.18
C GLN A 183 11.61 12.45 -3.35
N LYS A 184 12.69 12.86 -4.00
CA LYS A 184 13.82 13.55 -3.35
C LYS A 184 13.42 14.87 -2.71
N GLU A 185 12.54 15.65 -3.35
CA GLU A 185 12.16 16.97 -2.83
C GLU A 185 11.31 16.87 -1.56
N GLU A 186 10.50 15.82 -1.43
CA GLU A 186 9.73 15.57 -0.22
C GLU A 186 10.62 15.15 0.95
N LEU A 187 11.61 14.29 0.70
CA LEU A 187 12.61 13.94 1.71
C LEU A 187 13.38 15.17 2.20
N LYS A 188 13.86 16.03 1.29
CA LYS A 188 14.55 17.27 1.68
C LYS A 188 13.66 18.20 2.49
N TRP A 189 12.37 18.25 2.20
CA TRP A 189 11.44 19.05 2.99
C TRP A 189 11.27 18.47 4.40
N LEU A 190 11.09 17.16 4.52
CA LEU A 190 10.98 16.47 5.82
C LEU A 190 12.22 16.67 6.68
N GLU A 191 13.42 16.51 6.11
CA GLU A 191 14.69 16.75 6.81
C GLU A 191 14.80 18.18 7.37
N ARG A 192 14.26 19.18 6.65
CA ARG A 192 14.21 20.57 7.13
C ARG A 192 13.23 20.74 8.30
N GLN A 193 12.09 20.05 8.27
CA GLN A 193 11.12 20.09 9.38
C GLN A 193 11.68 19.43 10.64
N GLU A 194 12.30 18.25 10.51
CA GLU A 194 12.93 17.55 11.64
C GLU A 194 14.02 18.41 12.30
N ARG A 195 14.87 19.08 11.51
CA ARG A 195 15.90 20.00 12.04
C ARG A 195 15.31 21.20 12.77
N THR A 196 14.21 21.75 12.26
CA THR A 196 13.53 22.89 12.89
C THR A 196 12.92 22.50 14.24
N MET A 197 12.24 21.35 14.29
CA MET A 197 11.68 20.83 15.55
C MET A 197 12.77 20.55 16.59
N TYR A 198 13.89 19.93 16.19
CA TYR A 198 14.98 19.64 17.12
C TYR A 198 15.61 20.92 17.70
N ARG A 199 15.81 21.96 16.86
CA ARG A 199 16.32 23.26 17.33
C ARG A 199 15.37 23.92 18.33
N ASN A 200 14.07 23.90 18.06
CA ASN A 200 13.08 24.50 18.95
C ASN A 200 13.03 23.77 20.30
N ASN A 201 13.10 22.43 20.30
CA ASN A 201 13.11 21.66 21.54
C ASN A 201 14.36 21.93 22.40
N LEU A 202 15.53 22.13 21.78
CA LEU A 202 16.76 22.51 22.49
C LEU A 202 16.69 23.92 23.10
N THR A 203 15.97 24.85 22.49
CA THR A 203 15.76 26.19 23.06
C THR A 203 14.82 26.15 24.26
N PHE A 204 13.76 25.32 24.23
CA PHE A 204 12.83 25.17 25.35
C PHE A 204 13.36 24.32 26.52
N SER A 205 14.36 23.48 26.31
CA SER A 205 14.98 22.68 27.39
C SER A 205 16.10 23.41 28.14
N ASN A 206 16.49 24.60 27.69
CA ASN A 206 17.53 25.45 28.30
C ASN A 206 16.94 26.70 29.00
N GLU A 207 15.61 26.77 29.12
CA GLU A 207 14.87 27.72 29.97
C GLU A 207 14.30 26.98 31.19
#